data_AF-A0A7M1S6R7-F1
#
_entry.id   AF-A0A7M1S6R7-F1
#
_cell.length_a   1.000
_cell.length_b   1.000
_cell.length_c   1.000
_cell.angle_alpha   90.00
_cell.angle_beta   90.00
_cell.angle_gamma   90.00
#
_symmetry.space_group_name_H-M   'P 1'
#
loop_
_entity.id
_entity.type
_entity.pdbx_description
1 polymer ?
#
loop_
_entity_poly.entity_id
_entity_poly.type
_entity_poly.pdbx_seq_one_letter_code
_entity_poly.pdbx_strand_id
1 'polypeptide(L)'
;MKRSLTRCSVSSVWESKMQDIEIYILGGLALFTLWFIRHTINYYYGQKRKLKQLHRFAKEGDLEAQQHLAKRYRRGDMVRKSCEQAAFWYQRAAFSGDEEAKGFLQQFFENHKKRC
;
A
#
# COMPACT_ATOMS: atom_id res chain seq x y z
N MET A 1 22.46 4.08 73.71
CA MET A 1 23.19 3.13 72.82
C MET A 1 22.16 2.42 71.94
N LYS A 2 22.47 2.22 70.65
CA LYS A 2 21.75 1.47 69.59
C LYS A 2 20.88 2.28 68.62
N ARG A 3 21.61 2.87 67.66
CA ARG A 3 21.44 2.86 66.19
C ARG A 3 20.00 2.96 65.64
N SER A 4 19.70 4.15 65.13
CA SER A 4 18.71 4.40 64.07
C SER A 4 18.98 3.50 62.87
N LEU A 5 17.99 2.69 62.49
CA LEU A 5 17.99 1.89 61.28
C LEU A 5 17.54 2.76 60.10
N THR A 6 18.48 3.43 59.43
CA THR A 6 18.25 3.93 58.08
C THR A 6 18.28 2.73 57.13
N ARG A 7 17.12 2.14 56.86
CA ARG A 7 16.92 1.25 55.72
C ARG A 7 16.94 2.12 54.46
N CYS A 8 18.13 2.48 53.97
CA CYS A 8 18.26 2.98 52.61
C CYS A 8 17.89 1.83 51.68
N SER A 9 16.73 1.96 51.04
CA SER A 9 16.18 1.01 50.08
C SER A 9 17.11 0.88 48.89
N VAL A 10 17.91 -0.19 48.83
CA VAL A 10 18.57 -0.62 47.60
C VAL A 10 17.53 -0.74 46.47
N SER A 11 16.28 -1.11 46.78
CA SER A 11 15.17 -1.19 45.83
C SER A 11 14.88 0.11 45.05
N SER A 12 14.98 1.28 45.68
CA SER A 12 14.61 2.55 45.02
C SER A 12 15.55 2.99 43.91
N VAL A 13 16.80 2.51 43.90
CA VAL A 13 17.79 2.81 42.85
C VAL A 13 17.63 1.88 41.65
N TRP A 14 17.14 0.65 41.85
CA TRP A 14 16.82 -0.27 40.76
C TRP A 14 15.44 0.02 40.16
N GLU A 15 14.48 0.49 40.96
CA GLU A 15 13.17 0.99 40.50
C GLU A 15 13.30 2.22 39.59
N SER A 16 14.16 3.18 39.93
CA SER A 16 14.39 4.35 39.06
C SER A 16 15.08 3.98 37.73
N LYS A 17 16.08 3.08 37.75
CA LYS A 17 16.76 2.60 36.54
C LYS A 17 15.89 1.74 35.61
N MET A 18 14.90 1.01 36.15
CA MET A 18 13.97 0.23 35.33
C MET A 18 12.91 1.11 34.64
N GLN A 19 12.44 2.18 35.31
CA GLN A 19 11.48 3.14 34.73
C GLN A 19 12.02 3.89 33.51
N ASP A 20 13.32 4.21 33.51
CA ASP A 20 13.95 4.90 32.37
C ASP A 20 13.94 4.02 31.10
N ILE A 21 14.19 2.71 31.25
CA ILE A 21 14.19 1.75 30.14
C ILE A 21 12.79 1.63 29.53
N GLU A 22 11.74 1.63 30.36
CA GLU A 22 10.36 1.60 29.88
C GLU A 22 10.04 2.81 29.01
N ILE A 23 10.49 4.01 29.39
CA ILE A 23 10.29 5.24 28.60
C ILE A 23 10.98 5.13 27.23
N TYR A 24 12.20 4.60 27.17
CA TYR A 24 12.91 4.40 25.90
C TYR A 24 12.25 3.34 25.00
N ILE A 25 11.76 2.24 25.59
CA ILE A 25 11.01 1.20 24.86
C ILE A 25 9.70 1.78 24.32
N LEU A 26 8.95 2.50 25.14
CA LEU A 26 7.69 3.13 24.75
C LEU A 26 7.90 4.20 23.67
N GLY A 27 8.96 5.02 23.79
CA GLY A 27 9.35 5.99 22.78
C GLY A 27 9.73 5.34 21.45
N GLY A 28 10.50 4.24 21.48
CA GLY A 28 10.87 3.47 20.30
C GLY A 28 9.66 2.86 19.60
N LEU A 29 8.73 2.27 20.35
CA LEU A 29 7.48 1.71 19.81
C LEU A 29 6.57 2.81 19.22
N ALA A 30 6.49 3.97 19.88
CA ALA A 30 5.74 5.12 19.36
C ALA A 30 6.35 5.64 18.05
N LEU A 31 7.67 5.79 18.00
CA LEU A 31 8.36 6.21 16.77
C LEU A 31 8.22 5.17 15.66
N PHE A 32 8.31 3.88 15.98
CA PHE A 32 8.14 2.80 15.01
C PHE A 32 6.71 2.77 14.43
N THR A 33 5.69 2.90 15.28
CA THR A 33 4.29 2.94 14.82
C THR A 33 4.01 4.21 14.03
N LEU A 34 4.52 5.38 14.43
CA LEU A 34 4.41 6.61 13.65
C LEU A 34 5.12 6.50 12.30
N TRP A 35 6.31 5.91 12.25
CA TRP A 35 7.03 5.63 11.00
C TRP A 35 6.26 4.65 10.13
N PHE A 36 5.71 3.58 10.70
CA PHE A 36 4.94 2.57 9.98
C PHE A 36 3.63 3.14 9.43
N ILE A 37 2.92 3.95 10.21
CA ILE A 37 1.73 4.68 9.78
C ILE A 37 2.10 5.66 8.65
N ARG A 38 3.18 6.46 8.82
CA ARG A 38 3.67 7.35 7.76
C ARG A 38 4.02 6.59 6.49
N HIS A 39 4.73 5.47 6.61
CA HIS A 39 5.19 4.66 5.50
C HIS A 39 4.01 4.05 4.73
N THR A 40 3.06 3.44 5.44
CA THR A 40 1.84 2.87 4.85
C THR A 40 0.98 3.93 4.17
N ILE A 41 0.83 5.11 4.80
CA ILE A 41 0.13 6.25 4.22
C ILE A 41 0.82 6.73 2.93
N ASN A 42 2.14 6.91 2.95
CA ASN A 42 2.90 7.36 1.78
C ASN A 42 2.82 6.37 0.61
N TYR A 43 2.94 5.06 0.92
CA TYR A 43 2.77 3.99 -0.05
C TYR A 43 1.38 4.03 -0.71
N TYR A 44 0.33 4.22 0.10
CA TYR A 44 -1.05 4.30 -0.39
C TYR A 44 -1.31 5.54 -1.26
N TYR A 45 -0.86 6.72 -0.83
CA TYR A 45 -1.07 7.97 -1.59
C TYR A 45 -0.28 8.00 -2.90
N GLY A 46 0.94 7.48 -2.92
CA GLY A 46 1.75 7.41 -4.14
C GLY A 46 1.06 6.60 -5.25
N GLN A 47 0.45 5.48 -4.86
CA GLN A 47 -0.25 4.58 -5.78
C GLN A 47 -1.58 5.16 -6.30
N LYS A 48 -2.32 5.91 -5.46
CA LYS A 48 -3.51 6.67 -5.88
C LYS A 48 -3.18 7.78 -6.88
N ARG A 49 -2.05 8.48 -6.70
CA ARG A 49 -1.56 9.50 -7.64
C ARG A 49 -1.23 8.89 -9.00
N LYS A 50 -0.53 7.74 -9.01
CA LYS A 50 -0.22 6.98 -10.24
C LYS A 50 -1.50 6.55 -10.96
N LEU A 51 -2.50 6.02 -10.23
CA LEU A 51 -3.79 5.64 -10.81
C LEU A 51 -4.51 6.83 -11.47
N LYS A 52 -4.50 8.00 -10.81
CA LYS A 52 -5.11 9.23 -11.36
C LYS A 52 -4.43 9.68 -12.65
N GLN A 53 -3.09 9.65 -12.69
CA GLN A 53 -2.33 9.96 -13.91
C GLN A 53 -2.63 8.95 -15.02
N LEU A 54 -2.71 7.65 -14.67
CA LEU A 54 -3.04 6.59 -15.62
C LEU A 54 -4.42 6.79 -16.27
N HIS A 55 -5.42 7.18 -15.47
CA HIS A 55 -6.74 7.54 -16.00
C HIS A 55 -6.70 8.74 -16.94
N ARG A 56 -5.81 9.71 -16.69
CA ARG A 56 -5.65 10.88 -17.56
C ARG A 56 -5.04 10.47 -18.90
N PHE A 57 -3.91 9.77 -18.89
CA PHE A 57 -3.26 9.28 -20.11
C PHE A 57 -4.16 8.34 -20.90
N ALA A 58 -4.86 7.43 -20.22
CA ALA A 58 -5.80 6.53 -20.87
C ALA A 58 -6.96 7.27 -21.58
N LYS A 59 -7.40 8.41 -21.05
CA LYS A 59 -8.39 9.29 -21.69
C LYS A 59 -7.81 10.07 -22.86
N GLU A 60 -6.55 10.48 -22.76
CA GLU A 60 -5.80 11.17 -23.83
C GLU A 60 -5.45 10.24 -25.00
N GLY A 61 -5.63 8.91 -24.84
CA GLY A 61 -5.47 7.92 -25.92
C GLY A 61 -4.19 7.10 -25.83
N ASP A 62 -3.43 7.26 -24.75
CA ASP A 62 -2.22 6.48 -24.48
C ASP A 62 -2.56 4.99 -24.31
N LEU A 63 -2.05 4.17 -25.23
CA LEU A 63 -2.26 2.73 -25.30
C LEU A 63 -1.71 2.00 -24.08
N GLU A 64 -0.50 2.33 -23.67
CA GLU A 64 0.16 1.73 -22.51
C GLU A 64 -0.63 2.04 -21.24
N ALA A 65 -1.15 3.27 -21.12
CA ALA A 65 -1.99 3.67 -20.00
C ALA A 65 -3.32 2.90 -19.96
N GLN A 66 -4.00 2.74 -21.10
CA GLN A 66 -5.25 1.98 -21.20
C GLN A 66 -5.04 0.50 -20.81
N GLN A 67 -3.96 -0.12 -21.30
CA GLN A 67 -3.60 -1.50 -20.96
C GLN A 67 -3.30 -1.66 -19.46
N HIS A 68 -2.52 -0.75 -18.89
CA HIS A 68 -2.22 -0.77 -17.46
C HIS A 68 -3.46 -0.57 -16.59
N LEU A 69 -4.39 0.29 -17.01
CA LEU A 69 -5.65 0.52 -16.31
C LEU A 69 -6.52 -0.72 -16.34
N ALA A 70 -6.62 -1.39 -17.49
CA ALA A 70 -7.34 -2.64 -17.66
C ALA A 70 -6.75 -3.77 -16.77
N LYS A 71 -5.42 -3.88 -16.70
CA LYS A 71 -4.73 -4.83 -15.80
C LYS A 71 -5.08 -4.56 -14.33
N ARG A 72 -5.15 -3.28 -13.91
CA ARG A 72 -5.54 -2.91 -12.54
C ARG A 72 -6.98 -3.28 -12.22
N TYR A 73 -7.94 -3.02 -13.12
CA TYR A 73 -9.34 -3.44 -12.96
C TYR A 73 -9.50 -4.96 -12.92
N ARG A 74 -8.68 -5.70 -13.67
CA ARG A 74 -8.67 -7.17 -13.64
C ARG A 74 -8.16 -7.73 -12.31
N ARG A 75 -7.11 -7.13 -11.74
CA ARG A 75 -6.50 -7.57 -10.47
C ARG A 75 -7.26 -7.06 -9.24
N GLY A 76 -7.92 -5.92 -9.34
CA GLY A 76 -8.51 -5.22 -8.19
C GLY A 76 -7.47 -4.37 -7.44
N ASP A 77 -6.37 -4.00 -8.09
CA ASP A 77 -5.28 -3.25 -7.46
C ASP A 77 -5.71 -1.77 -7.30
N MET A 78 -6.08 -1.38 -6.07
CA MET A 78 -6.59 -0.05 -5.68
C MET A 78 -7.94 0.37 -6.28
N VAL A 79 -8.48 -0.42 -7.19
CA VAL A 79 -9.81 -0.24 -7.79
C VAL A 79 -10.63 -1.49 -7.52
N ARG A 80 -11.96 -1.35 -7.45
CA ARG A 80 -12.84 -2.51 -7.35
C ARG A 80 -12.62 -3.39 -8.58
N LYS A 81 -12.32 -4.68 -8.34
CA LYS A 81 -12.17 -5.65 -9.43
C LYS A 81 -13.45 -5.64 -10.26
N SER A 82 -13.32 -5.36 -11.56
CA SER A 82 -14.43 -5.36 -12.48
C SER A 82 -13.98 -5.91 -13.83
N CYS A 83 -14.52 -7.08 -14.14
CA CYS A 83 -14.30 -7.79 -15.40
C CYS A 83 -14.78 -6.89 -16.59
N GLU A 84 -15.93 -6.22 -16.45
CA GLU A 84 -16.51 -5.34 -17.47
C GLU A 84 -15.64 -4.11 -17.76
N GLN A 85 -15.17 -3.42 -16.71
CA GLN A 85 -14.34 -2.22 -16.89
C GLN A 85 -12.99 -2.58 -17.50
N ALA A 86 -12.39 -3.71 -17.12
CA ALA A 86 -11.18 -4.19 -17.76
C ALA A 86 -11.40 -4.45 -19.26
N ALA A 87 -12.50 -5.11 -19.64
CA ALA A 87 -12.84 -5.38 -21.04
C ALA A 87 -13.02 -4.08 -21.85
N PHE A 88 -13.72 -3.09 -21.29
CA PHE A 88 -13.95 -1.79 -21.92
C PHE A 88 -12.62 -1.09 -22.27
N TRP A 89 -11.66 -1.06 -21.35
CA TRP A 89 -10.37 -0.41 -21.60
C TRP A 89 -9.50 -1.20 -22.59
N TYR A 90 -9.56 -2.53 -22.60
CA TYR A 90 -8.89 -3.34 -23.63
C TYR A 90 -9.53 -3.16 -25.01
N GLN A 91 -10.84 -3.06 -25.11
CA GLN A 91 -11.55 -2.79 -26.37
C GLN A 91 -11.16 -1.43 -26.93
N ARG A 92 -11.10 -0.41 -26.06
CA ARG A 92 -10.69 0.94 -26.45
C ARG A 92 -9.24 0.95 -26.97
N ALA A 93 -8.34 0.21 -26.33
CA ALA A 93 -6.95 0.07 -26.78
C ALA A 93 -6.87 -0.67 -28.13
N ALA A 94 -7.65 -1.73 -28.32
CA ALA A 94 -7.71 -2.47 -29.57
C ALA A 94 -8.31 -1.64 -30.72
N PHE A 95 -9.24 -0.73 -30.40
CA PHE A 95 -9.85 0.17 -31.38
C PHE A 95 -8.88 1.27 -31.87
N SER A 96 -7.93 1.70 -31.03
CA SER A 96 -6.86 2.62 -31.45
C SER A 96 -5.87 2.03 -32.47
N GLY A 97 -6.10 0.82 -32.96
CA GLY A 97 -5.37 0.25 -34.11
C GLY A 97 -4.06 -0.44 -33.76
N ASP A 98 -3.73 -0.57 -32.47
CA ASP A 98 -2.53 -1.24 -32.00
C ASP A 98 -2.73 -2.77 -32.03
N GLU A 99 -1.91 -3.47 -32.80
CA GLU A 99 -1.90 -4.94 -32.86
C GLU A 99 -1.58 -5.55 -31.50
N GLU A 100 -0.78 -4.87 -30.68
CA GLU A 100 -0.45 -5.32 -29.34
C GLU A 100 -1.70 -5.30 -28.44
N ALA A 101 -2.55 -4.29 -28.59
CA ALA A 101 -3.81 -4.18 -27.86
C ALA A 101 -4.83 -5.27 -28.24
N LYS A 102 -4.83 -5.75 -29.49
CA LYS A 102 -5.60 -6.92 -29.90
C LYS A 102 -5.11 -8.19 -29.19
N GLY A 103 -3.79 -8.37 -29.12
CA GLY A 103 -3.17 -9.47 -28.36
C GLY A 103 -3.55 -9.44 -26.88
N PHE A 104 -3.56 -8.26 -26.25
CA PHE A 104 -3.99 -8.11 -24.86
C PHE A 104 -5.48 -8.39 -24.64
N LEU A 105 -6.34 -7.99 -25.58
CA LEU A 105 -7.76 -8.29 -25.52
C LEU A 105 -8.03 -9.80 -25.66
N GLN A 106 -7.33 -10.47 -26.57
CA GLN A 106 -7.41 -11.92 -26.72
C GLN A 106 -6.92 -12.64 -25.45
N GLN A 107 -5.77 -12.23 -24.90
CA GLN A 107 -5.24 -12.73 -23.64
C GLN A 107 -6.17 -12.44 -22.44
N PHE A 108 -6.89 -11.30 -22.46
CA PHE A 108 -7.87 -10.97 -21.45
C PHE A 108 -9.01 -12.00 -21.47
N PHE A 109 -9.65 -12.24 -22.61
CA PHE A 109 -10.75 -13.20 -22.76
C PHE A 109 -10.33 -14.65 -22.46
N GLU A 110 -9.13 -15.07 -22.90
CA GLU A 110 -8.59 -16.40 -22.61
C GLU A 110 -8.37 -16.63 -21.11
N ASN A 111 -7.77 -15.65 -20.41
CA ASN A 111 -7.60 -15.72 -18.96
C ASN A 111 -8.93 -15.63 -18.22
N HIS A 112 -9.90 -14.91 -18.79
CA HIS A 112 -11.20 -14.70 -18.20
C HIS A 112 -12.03 -15.97 -18.12
N LYS A 113 -11.99 -16.81 -19.17
CA LYS A 113 -12.64 -18.14 -19.22
C LYS A 113 -12.27 -19.06 -18.05
N LYS A 114 -11.21 -18.74 -17.30
CA LYS A 114 -10.69 -19.51 -16.16
C LYS A 114 -10.92 -18.86 -14.79
N ARG A 115 -11.44 -17.62 -14.69
CA ARG A 115 -11.31 -16.80 -13.46
C ARG A 115 -12.47 -15.85 -13.12
N CYS A 116 -13.34 -15.52 -14.07
CA CYS A 116 -14.73 -15.13 -13.79
C CYS A 116 -15.57 -16.26 -14.44
#